data_AF-C7P220-F1
#
_entry.id   AF-C7P220-F1
#
_cell.length_a   1.000
_cell.length_b   1.000
_cell.length_c   1.000
_cell.angle_alpha   90.00
_cell.angle_beta   90.00
_cell.angle_gamma   90.00
#
_symmetry.space_group_name_H-M   'P 1'
#
loop_
_entity.id
_entity.type
_entity.pdbx_description
1 polymer ?
#
loop_
_entity_poly.entity_id
_entity_poly.type
_entity_poly.pdbx_seq_one_letter_code
_entity_poly.pdbx_strand_id
1 'polypeptide(L)'
;MPYCLACGTKTDFETQTCPSCGQAVRHRIEPPGDAFPGPPEPEVPWDEGGDADSGGGDATNGAGDEESKPLAGIDDTLASGENGDGADEDAPPSTDPSGPSPFAGRWSFGVAATYPVEEDYRPLIVGGIVELLALVLPVFSLVTVGYGFRLCGAVARGQRERPAFDDYGESLVGGLQCLLVAGLYGAILAVGGGATAAVWTVDEPLGIALGVTTGVLGLYPFPASLTVYAATGELRTAFSRASTGRFATSGTYVRAWLAWIAGIVAVAVAAVLSVITLVGPVVVRAWGTYSLGVLWGYYYRQAAAEGVVPTAPDEPVR
;
A
#
# COMPACT_ATOMS: atom_id res chain seq x y z
N MET A 1 -23.36 2.43 -21.61
CA MET A 1 -22.04 3.10 -21.71
C MET A 1 -21.11 2.13 -22.40
N PRO A 2 -20.40 2.51 -23.48
CA PRO A 2 -19.57 1.59 -24.24
C PRO A 2 -18.32 1.23 -23.43
N TYR A 3 -17.93 -0.03 -23.53
CA TYR A 3 -16.72 -0.58 -22.94
C TYR A 3 -15.88 -1.17 -24.07
N CYS A 4 -14.56 -1.05 -23.96
CA CYS A 4 -13.66 -1.70 -24.89
C CYS A 4 -13.70 -3.21 -24.64
N LEU A 5 -14.13 -4.00 -25.64
CA LEU A 5 -14.20 -5.46 -25.51
C LEU A 5 -12.81 -6.13 -25.34
N ALA A 6 -11.73 -5.42 -25.67
CA ALA A 6 -10.37 -5.94 -25.53
C ALA A 6 -9.79 -5.76 -24.11
N CYS A 7 -10.21 -4.74 -23.36
CA CYS A 7 -9.58 -4.41 -22.06
C CYS A 7 -10.57 -4.02 -20.95
N GLY A 8 -11.87 -4.00 -21.22
CA GLY A 8 -12.90 -3.64 -20.23
C GLY A 8 -12.97 -2.15 -19.88
N THR A 9 -12.01 -1.32 -20.33
CA THR A 9 -11.99 0.10 -19.98
C THR A 9 -13.21 0.83 -20.53
N LYS A 10 -13.81 1.64 -19.67
CA LYS A 10 -14.92 2.53 -20.00
C LYS A 10 -14.44 3.59 -21.00
N THR A 11 -15.11 3.71 -22.14
CA THR A 11 -14.77 4.69 -23.18
C THR A 11 -15.91 5.70 -23.34
N ASP A 12 -15.57 6.95 -23.63
CA ASP A 12 -16.56 7.93 -24.08
C ASP A 12 -16.99 7.66 -25.53
N PHE A 13 -18.20 8.08 -25.90
CA PHE A 13 -18.79 7.79 -27.20
C PHE A 13 -18.05 8.45 -28.38
N GLU A 14 -17.17 9.42 -28.13
CA GLU A 14 -16.50 10.19 -29.17
C GLU A 14 -15.13 9.60 -29.58
N THR A 15 -14.60 8.61 -28.87
CA THR A 15 -13.27 8.06 -29.17
C THR A 15 -13.34 6.82 -30.06
N GLN A 16 -12.70 6.90 -31.24
CA GLN A 16 -12.62 5.77 -32.18
C GLN A 16 -11.61 4.69 -31.74
N THR A 17 -10.69 5.05 -30.83
CA THR A 17 -9.65 4.16 -30.29
C THR A 17 -9.69 4.18 -28.77
N CYS A 18 -9.49 3.01 -28.16
CA CYS A 18 -9.44 2.90 -26.71
C CYS A 18 -8.15 3.55 -26.17
N PRO A 19 -8.22 4.50 -25.22
CA PRO A 19 -7.02 5.16 -24.67
C PRO A 19 -6.14 4.21 -23.85
N SER A 20 -6.68 3.07 -23.39
CA SER A 20 -5.94 2.11 -22.57
C SER A 20 -5.12 1.13 -23.42
N CYS A 21 -5.69 0.59 -24.50
CA CYS A 21 -5.08 -0.49 -25.28
C CYS A 21 -4.86 -0.18 -26.77
N GLY A 22 -5.31 0.98 -27.26
CA GLY A 22 -5.14 1.40 -28.65
C GLY A 22 -6.00 0.68 -29.69
N GLN A 23 -6.83 -0.29 -29.28
CA GLN A 23 -7.72 -1.02 -30.20
C GLN A 23 -8.89 -0.15 -30.68
N ALA A 24 -9.31 -0.37 -31.92
CA ALA A 24 -10.45 0.33 -32.52
C ALA A 24 -11.78 -0.12 -31.90
N VAL A 25 -12.59 0.85 -31.47
CA VAL A 25 -13.91 0.58 -30.87
C VAL A 25 -14.92 0.32 -31.99
N ARG A 26 -15.36 -0.94 -32.15
CA ARG A 26 -16.42 -1.28 -33.11
C ARG A 26 -17.80 -1.03 -32.49
N HIS A 27 -18.52 -0.02 -32.98
CA HIS A 27 -19.92 0.18 -32.60
C HIS A 27 -20.79 -0.93 -33.20
N ARG A 28 -21.45 -1.73 -32.35
CA ARG A 28 -22.55 -2.60 -32.79
C ARG A 28 -23.79 -1.73 -32.95
N ILE A 29 -23.99 -1.18 -34.15
CA ILE A 29 -25.24 -0.51 -34.54
C ILE A 29 -26.13 -1.56 -35.20
N GLU A 30 -26.78 -2.40 -34.40
CA GLU A 30 -27.90 -3.21 -34.86
C GLU A 30 -28.83 -3.40 -33.66
N PRO A 31 -29.95 -2.66 -33.58
CA PRO A 31 -30.99 -2.98 -32.61
C PRO A 31 -31.60 -4.34 -32.98
N PRO A 32 -31.73 -5.30 -32.03
CA PRO A 32 -32.52 -6.49 -32.29
C PRO A 32 -33.96 -6.05 -32.60
N GLY A 33 -34.46 -6.46 -33.77
CA GLY A 33 -35.85 -6.21 -34.15
C GLY A 33 -36.80 -6.91 -33.19
N ASP A 34 -37.57 -6.14 -32.44
CA ASP A 34 -38.62 -6.62 -31.55
C ASP A 34 -39.81 -7.14 -32.37
N ALA A 35 -39.74 -8.41 -32.77
CA ALA A 35 -40.88 -9.17 -33.27
C ALA A 35 -40.82 -10.61 -32.72
N PHE A 36 -40.88 -10.74 -31.39
CA PHE A 36 -41.22 -12.02 -30.76
C PHE A 36 -42.69 -11.97 -30.31
N PRO A 37 -43.61 -12.70 -30.96
CA PRO A 37 -44.93 -12.96 -30.40
C PRO A 37 -44.74 -13.79 -29.13
N GLY A 38 -45.10 -13.21 -27.98
CA GLY A 38 -45.04 -13.91 -26.70
C GLY A 38 -46.00 -15.12 -26.69
N PRO A 39 -45.61 -16.24 -26.07
CA PRO A 39 -46.52 -17.35 -25.82
C PRO A 39 -47.63 -16.92 -24.82
N PRO A 40 -48.84 -17.49 -24.94
CA PRO A 40 -49.96 -17.14 -24.06
C PRO A 40 -49.63 -17.45 -22.59
N GLU A 41 -49.96 -16.51 -21.70
CA GLU A 41 -49.86 -16.69 -20.25
C GLU A 41 -50.69 -17.90 -19.81
N PRO A 42 -50.10 -18.88 -19.11
CA PRO A 42 -50.86 -19.93 -18.46
C PRO A 42 -51.54 -19.37 -17.21
N GLU A 43 -52.88 -19.43 -17.19
CA GLU A 43 -53.68 -19.24 -15.97
C GLU A 43 -53.26 -20.29 -14.94
N VAL A 44 -52.74 -19.85 -13.79
CA VAL A 44 -52.36 -20.71 -12.68
C VAL A 44 -53.54 -20.77 -11.70
N PRO A 45 -54.21 -21.93 -11.53
CA PRO A 45 -55.19 -22.12 -10.47
C PRO A 45 -54.46 -22.31 -9.14
N TRP A 46 -54.78 -21.49 -8.16
CA TRP A 46 -54.34 -21.70 -6.78
C TRP A 46 -55.22 -22.79 -6.16
N ASP A 47 -54.72 -24.03 -6.11
CA ASP A 47 -55.29 -25.07 -5.25
C ASP A 47 -54.50 -25.12 -3.94
N GLU A 48 -55.21 -24.81 -2.85
CA GLU A 48 -54.78 -25.01 -1.48
C GLU A 48 -54.89 -26.49 -1.10
N GLY A 49 -53.83 -27.04 -0.50
CA GLY A 49 -53.95 -28.19 0.40
C GLY A 49 -52.98 -29.34 0.14
N GLY A 50 -52.39 -29.86 1.23
CA GLY A 50 -51.90 -31.24 1.29
C GLY A 50 -50.52 -31.40 1.91
N ASP A 51 -50.52 -31.82 3.17
CA ASP A 51 -49.38 -32.32 3.94
C ASP A 51 -48.77 -33.63 3.39
N ALA A 52 -47.66 -34.04 4.05
CA ALA A 52 -46.93 -35.33 4.04
C ALA A 52 -45.63 -35.33 3.21
N ASP A 53 -44.43 -35.39 3.80
CA ASP A 53 -43.78 -36.43 4.64
C ASP A 53 -43.08 -37.55 3.80
N SER A 54 -41.95 -38.03 4.32
CA SER A 54 -40.99 -39.05 3.81
C SER A 54 -40.09 -38.61 2.64
N GLY A 55 -38.81 -38.99 2.50
CA GLY A 55 -37.87 -39.90 3.17
C GLY A 55 -36.68 -40.02 2.19
N GLY A 56 -35.41 -39.98 2.64
CA GLY A 56 -34.56 -41.17 2.72
C GLY A 56 -33.78 -41.50 1.43
N GLY A 57 -32.45 -41.65 1.53
CA GLY A 57 -31.53 -42.22 0.51
C GLY A 57 -30.45 -41.21 0.11
N ASP A 58 -29.20 -41.26 0.57
CA ASP A 58 -28.16 -42.31 0.59
C ASP A 58 -27.50 -42.62 -0.77
N ALA A 59 -26.16 -42.69 -0.69
CA ALA A 59 -25.22 -43.43 -1.52
C ALA A 59 -24.67 -42.89 -2.86
N THR A 60 -23.37 -42.55 -2.78
CA THR A 60 -22.23 -43.16 -3.51
C THR A 60 -21.81 -42.72 -4.92
N ASN A 61 -20.50 -42.39 -4.97
CA ASN A 61 -19.42 -42.87 -5.85
C ASN A 61 -19.49 -42.69 -7.38
N GLY A 62 -18.39 -42.19 -7.93
CA GLY A 62 -18.04 -42.34 -9.35
C GLY A 62 -16.70 -41.72 -9.69
N ALA A 63 -15.62 -42.44 -9.40
CA ALA A 63 -14.29 -42.20 -9.97
C ALA A 63 -14.29 -42.58 -11.46
N GLY A 64 -13.53 -41.83 -12.27
CA GLY A 64 -13.32 -42.11 -13.68
C GLY A 64 -12.05 -41.42 -14.17
N ASP A 65 -10.92 -42.12 -14.02
CA ASP A 65 -9.67 -41.85 -14.70
C ASP A 65 -9.85 -42.13 -16.21
N GLU A 66 -9.52 -41.18 -17.07
CA GLU A 66 -9.19 -41.48 -18.47
C GLU A 66 -7.84 -40.84 -18.83
N GLU A 67 -6.86 -41.73 -18.84
CA GLU A 67 -5.51 -41.59 -19.36
C GLU A 67 -5.53 -41.65 -20.89
N SER A 68 -5.13 -40.57 -21.56
CA SER A 68 -4.79 -40.63 -22.98
C SER A 68 -3.55 -39.77 -23.29
N LYS A 69 -2.45 -40.46 -23.60
CA LYS A 69 -1.23 -40.00 -24.28
C LYS A 69 -1.00 -40.94 -25.48
N PRO A 70 -0.11 -40.63 -26.43
CA PRO A 70 0.18 -39.34 -27.05
C PRO A 70 0.13 -39.45 -28.59
N LEU A 71 -0.11 -38.34 -29.30
CA LEU A 71 0.16 -38.25 -30.73
C LEU A 71 1.35 -37.32 -30.96
N ALA A 72 2.35 -37.89 -31.60
CA ALA A 72 3.63 -37.30 -31.93
C ALA A 72 3.54 -36.44 -33.19
N GLY A 73 4.35 -35.38 -33.21
CA GLY A 73 4.94 -34.83 -34.42
C GLY A 73 4.21 -33.65 -35.03
N ILE A 74 4.70 -32.45 -34.75
CA ILE A 74 5.10 -31.44 -35.74
C ILE A 74 6.21 -30.62 -35.08
N ASP A 75 7.40 -30.67 -35.69
CA ASP A 75 8.47 -29.69 -35.49
C ASP A 75 8.06 -28.39 -36.17
N ASP A 76 7.99 -27.30 -35.40
CA ASP A 76 8.11 -25.94 -35.93
C ASP A 76 8.89 -25.09 -34.92
N THR A 77 10.20 -25.09 -35.09
CA THR A 77 11.09 -24.07 -34.57
C THR A 77 10.88 -22.77 -35.35
N LEU A 78 10.63 -21.67 -34.62
CA LEU A 78 11.08 -20.27 -34.85
C LEU A 78 9.94 -19.25 -34.65
N ALA A 79 9.84 -18.67 -33.45
CA ALA A 79 9.85 -17.21 -33.22
C ALA A 79 9.42 -16.87 -31.77
N SER A 80 10.19 -15.96 -31.16
CA SER A 80 9.84 -15.09 -30.02
C SER A 80 9.38 -15.74 -28.70
N GLY A 81 10.25 -15.62 -27.69
CA GLY A 81 9.88 -15.90 -26.31
C GLY A 81 8.87 -14.89 -25.77
N GLU A 82 7.68 -15.38 -25.47
CA GLU A 82 6.77 -14.80 -24.47
C GLU A 82 6.47 -15.93 -23.48
N ASN A 83 7.38 -16.09 -22.52
CA ASN A 83 7.13 -16.87 -21.32
C ASN A 83 6.85 -15.88 -20.20
N GLY A 84 5.64 -15.92 -19.66
CA GLY A 84 5.30 -15.29 -18.39
C GLY A 84 3.95 -14.57 -18.42
N ASP A 85 3.02 -15.12 -17.65
CA ASP A 85 1.97 -14.38 -16.93
C ASP A 85 0.58 -14.34 -17.57
N GLY A 86 -0.01 -15.53 -17.69
CA GLY A 86 -1.40 -15.71 -17.26
C GLY A 86 -1.47 -15.60 -15.74
N ALA A 87 -1.40 -14.37 -15.21
CA ALA A 87 -1.79 -14.11 -13.84
C ALA A 87 -3.32 -14.08 -13.81
N ASP A 88 -3.91 -15.02 -13.06
CA ASP A 88 -5.33 -14.99 -12.70
C ASP A 88 -5.69 -13.58 -12.19
N GLU A 89 -6.42 -12.80 -12.98
CA GLU A 89 -6.93 -11.48 -12.59
C GLU A 89 -7.96 -11.56 -11.44
N ASP A 90 -8.43 -12.77 -11.13
CA ASP A 90 -9.39 -13.07 -10.05
C ASP A 90 -8.73 -13.63 -8.77
N ALA A 91 -7.41 -13.84 -8.75
CA ALA A 91 -6.72 -14.24 -7.53
C ALA A 91 -6.60 -13.03 -6.58
N PRO A 92 -7.04 -13.13 -5.30
CA PRO A 92 -6.88 -12.04 -4.36
C PRO A 92 -5.40 -11.63 -4.31
N PRO A 93 -5.09 -10.32 -4.29
CA PRO A 93 -3.71 -9.85 -4.39
C PRO A 93 -2.90 -10.53 -3.30
N SER A 94 -1.94 -11.37 -3.68
CA SER A 94 -1.17 -12.09 -2.68
C SER A 94 -0.39 -11.06 -1.86
N THR A 95 -0.72 -10.99 -0.58
CA THR A 95 0.11 -10.34 0.45
C THR A 95 1.32 -11.21 0.79
N ASP A 96 1.52 -12.32 0.04
CA ASP A 96 2.63 -13.24 0.22
C ASP A 96 3.95 -12.46 0.18
N PRO A 97 4.62 -12.35 1.33
CA PRO A 97 5.84 -11.56 1.45
C PRO A 97 7.00 -12.21 0.68
N SER A 98 6.84 -13.48 0.25
CA SER A 98 7.79 -14.21 -0.60
C SER A 98 7.47 -14.12 -2.10
N GLY A 99 6.29 -13.58 -2.48
CA GLY A 99 5.90 -13.37 -3.87
C GLY A 99 6.55 -12.14 -4.53
N PRO A 100 6.51 -12.05 -5.88
CA PRO A 100 6.97 -10.87 -6.61
C PRO A 100 6.26 -9.62 -6.11
N SER A 101 7.00 -8.56 -5.85
CA SER A 101 6.39 -7.30 -5.40
C SER A 101 5.44 -6.77 -6.47
N PRO A 102 4.16 -6.45 -6.19
CA PRO A 102 3.32 -5.64 -7.06
C PRO A 102 3.92 -4.28 -7.45
N PHE A 103 4.95 -3.83 -6.73
CA PHE A 103 5.70 -2.62 -7.04
C PHE A 103 7.04 -2.91 -7.73
N ALA A 104 7.36 -4.17 -8.04
CA ALA A 104 8.57 -4.55 -8.73
C ALA A 104 8.65 -3.82 -10.08
N GLY A 105 9.83 -3.30 -10.41
CA GLY A 105 10.06 -2.53 -11.65
C GLY A 105 9.54 -1.09 -11.63
N ARG A 106 8.78 -0.67 -10.60
CA ARG A 106 8.38 0.73 -10.45
C ARG A 106 9.47 1.52 -9.70
N TRP A 107 9.65 2.78 -10.10
CA TRP A 107 10.55 3.69 -9.39
C TRP A 107 9.96 4.10 -8.03
N SER A 108 10.77 4.07 -6.96
CA SER A 108 10.31 4.25 -5.58
C SER A 108 9.56 5.56 -5.34
N PHE A 109 10.02 6.67 -5.95
CA PHE A 109 9.34 7.96 -5.86
C PHE A 109 8.01 7.98 -6.63
N GLY A 110 7.92 7.24 -7.73
CA GLY A 110 6.67 7.08 -8.49
C GLY A 110 5.61 6.39 -7.63
N VAL A 111 5.98 5.30 -6.96
CA VAL A 111 5.09 4.61 -6.02
C VAL A 111 4.71 5.52 -4.85
N ALA A 112 5.70 6.18 -4.23
CA ALA A 112 5.48 7.11 -3.12
C ALA A 112 4.50 8.24 -3.48
N ALA A 113 4.61 8.81 -4.68
CA ALA A 113 3.77 9.91 -5.11
C ALA A 113 2.34 9.51 -5.46
N THR A 114 2.16 8.34 -6.12
CA THR A 114 0.85 7.93 -6.65
C THR A 114 0.03 7.12 -5.67
N TYR A 115 0.65 6.22 -4.89
CA TYR A 115 -0.07 5.29 -4.03
C TYR A 115 -1.05 5.97 -3.07
N PRO A 116 -0.74 7.12 -2.42
CA PRO A 116 -1.70 7.80 -1.53
C PRO A 116 -2.97 8.33 -2.20
N VAL A 117 -2.95 8.48 -3.53
CA VAL A 117 -4.02 9.09 -4.34
C VAL A 117 -4.50 8.17 -5.46
N GLU A 118 -4.03 6.92 -5.48
CA GLU A 118 -4.41 5.93 -6.47
C GLU A 118 -5.92 5.66 -6.30
N GLU A 119 -6.67 5.75 -7.41
CA GLU A 119 -8.12 5.55 -7.54
C GLU A 119 -9.03 6.60 -6.87
N ASP A 120 -8.65 7.14 -5.71
CA ASP A 120 -9.48 8.08 -4.94
C ASP A 120 -8.65 9.14 -4.19
N TYR A 121 -9.02 10.41 -4.38
CA TYR A 121 -8.42 11.58 -3.73
C TYR A 121 -9.00 11.89 -2.34
N ARG A 122 -10.06 11.19 -1.91
CA ARG A 122 -10.72 11.41 -0.61
C ARG A 122 -9.76 11.44 0.58
N PRO A 123 -8.76 10.54 0.74
CA PRO A 123 -7.83 10.59 1.87
C PRO A 123 -6.99 11.85 1.90
N LEU A 124 -6.67 12.38 0.72
CA LEU A 124 -5.91 13.61 0.60
C LEU A 124 -6.76 14.83 0.97
N ILE A 125 -8.02 14.85 0.55
CA ILE A 125 -8.98 15.90 0.94
C ILE A 125 -9.23 15.87 2.44
N VAL A 126 -9.53 14.69 2.99
CA VAL A 126 -9.78 14.49 4.43
C VAL A 126 -8.52 14.80 5.24
N GLY A 127 -7.35 14.32 4.80
CA GLY A 127 -6.05 14.65 5.38
C GLY A 127 -5.78 16.15 5.38
N GLY A 128 -6.11 16.85 4.28
CA GLY A 128 -6.01 18.31 4.21
C GLY A 128 -6.92 19.01 5.22
N ILE A 129 -8.16 18.56 5.39
CA ILE A 129 -9.08 19.11 6.41
C ILE A 129 -8.53 18.87 7.82
N VAL A 130 -8.03 17.66 8.09
CA VAL A 130 -7.42 17.30 9.38
C VAL A 130 -6.17 18.15 9.66
N GLU A 131 -5.32 18.40 8.67
CA GLU A 131 -4.15 19.26 8.82
C GLU A 131 -4.53 20.75 9.02
N LEU A 132 -5.66 21.19 8.47
CA LEU A 132 -6.20 22.53 8.77
C LEU A 132 -6.64 22.62 10.23
N LEU A 133 -7.32 21.60 10.75
CA LEU A 133 -7.65 21.51 12.18
C LEU A 133 -6.38 21.41 13.05
N ALA A 134 -5.36 20.71 12.56
CA ALA A 134 -4.07 20.57 13.24
C ALA A 134 -3.32 21.90 13.41
N LEU A 135 -3.60 22.89 12.57
CA LEU A 135 -3.05 24.24 12.73
C LEU A 135 -3.57 24.93 14.00
N VAL A 136 -4.79 24.61 14.43
CA VAL A 136 -5.40 25.11 15.67
C VAL A 136 -5.10 24.19 16.84
N LEU A 137 -5.23 22.87 16.63
CA LEU A 137 -5.02 21.86 17.66
C LEU A 137 -4.07 20.75 17.15
N PRO A 138 -2.76 20.82 17.47
CA PRO A 138 -1.73 19.95 16.90
C PRO A 138 -1.97 18.44 17.04
N VAL A 139 -2.78 18.02 18.02
CA VAL A 139 -3.16 16.61 18.23
C VAL A 139 -3.81 15.99 17.00
N PHE A 140 -4.50 16.76 16.16
CA PHE A 140 -5.13 16.24 14.94
C PHE A 140 -4.11 15.76 13.91
N SER A 141 -2.87 16.29 13.92
CA SER A 141 -1.81 15.81 13.01
C SER A 141 -1.44 14.35 13.29
N LEU A 142 -1.72 13.83 14.49
CA LEU A 142 -1.52 12.41 14.79
C LEU A 142 -2.36 11.50 13.88
N VAL A 143 -3.55 11.93 13.47
CA VAL A 143 -4.39 11.16 12.54
C VAL A 143 -3.72 11.05 11.18
N THR A 144 -3.19 12.15 10.64
CA THR A 144 -2.44 12.18 9.36
C THR A 144 -1.18 11.33 9.44
N VAL A 145 -0.39 11.47 10.52
CA VAL A 145 0.84 10.71 10.73
C VAL A 145 0.54 9.22 10.84
N GLY A 146 -0.49 8.84 11.60
CA GLY A 146 -0.89 7.45 11.75
C GLY A 146 -1.45 6.83 10.48
N TYR A 147 -2.16 7.60 9.66
CA TYR A 147 -2.53 7.12 8.32
C TYR A 147 -1.31 6.91 7.42
N GLY A 148 -0.33 7.83 7.44
CA GLY A 148 0.96 7.62 6.77
C GLY A 148 1.68 6.35 7.25
N PHE A 149 1.51 6.02 8.52
CA PHE A 149 2.02 4.78 9.12
C PHE A 149 1.29 3.53 8.63
N ARG A 150 -0.04 3.60 8.50
CA ARG A 150 -0.85 2.53 7.87
C ARG A 150 -0.44 2.30 6.42
N LEU A 151 -0.22 3.37 5.65
CA LEU A 151 0.30 3.28 4.28
C LEU A 151 1.70 2.65 4.22
N CYS A 152 2.59 3.04 5.14
CA CYS A 152 3.91 2.43 5.27
C CYS A 152 3.79 0.92 5.49
N GLY A 153 2.92 0.51 6.42
CA GLY A 153 2.63 -0.89 6.70
C GLY A 153 2.00 -1.65 5.53
N ALA A 154 1.04 -1.04 4.82
CA ALA A 154 0.37 -1.65 3.68
C ALA A 154 1.37 -1.95 2.55
N VAL A 155 2.21 -0.97 2.22
CA VAL A 155 3.24 -1.11 1.18
C VAL A 155 4.33 -2.09 1.60
N ALA A 156 4.73 -2.08 2.88
CA ALA A 156 5.67 -3.05 3.43
C ALA A 156 5.17 -4.51 3.30
N ARG A 157 3.86 -4.71 3.45
CA ARG A 157 3.16 -6.00 3.25
C ARG A 157 2.80 -6.29 1.79
N GLY A 158 3.09 -5.36 0.88
CA GLY A 158 2.80 -5.53 -0.54
C GLY A 158 1.34 -5.38 -0.94
N GLN A 159 0.52 -4.69 -0.14
CA GLN A 159 -0.88 -4.45 -0.47
C GLN A 159 -0.99 -3.45 -1.63
N ARG A 160 -1.57 -3.89 -2.75
CA ARG A 160 -1.89 -3.00 -3.89
C ARG A 160 -2.96 -2.00 -3.53
N GLU A 161 -4.03 -2.47 -2.89
CA GLU A 161 -5.14 -1.63 -2.50
C GLU A 161 -4.81 -0.83 -1.24
N ARG A 162 -5.19 0.44 -1.26
CA ARG A 162 -4.86 1.40 -0.22
C ARG A 162 -5.84 1.27 0.95
N PRO A 163 -5.37 1.27 2.22
CA PRO A 163 -6.26 1.31 3.38
C PRO A 163 -7.19 2.53 3.34
N ALA A 164 -8.45 2.34 3.73
CA ALA A 164 -9.44 3.41 3.70
C ALA A 164 -9.17 4.47 4.79
N PHE A 165 -9.47 5.75 4.46
CA PHE A 165 -9.40 6.87 5.41
C PHE A 165 -10.78 7.15 6.00
N ASP A 166 -11.32 6.17 6.69
CA ASP A 166 -12.60 6.22 7.40
C ASP A 166 -12.47 5.73 8.84
N ASP A 167 -11.52 4.83 9.12
CA ASP A 167 -11.13 4.51 10.49
C ASP A 167 -10.13 5.54 11.06
N TYR A 168 -10.70 6.67 11.51
CA TYR A 168 -9.94 7.72 12.20
C TYR A 168 -9.39 7.25 13.55
N GLY A 169 -10.05 6.29 14.21
CA GLY A 169 -9.64 5.75 15.50
C GLY A 169 -8.35 4.97 15.37
N GLU A 170 -8.27 4.07 14.40
CA GLU A 170 -7.06 3.30 14.10
C GLU A 170 -5.93 4.21 13.63
N SER A 171 -6.24 5.22 12.82
CA SER A 171 -5.26 6.22 12.40
C SER A 171 -4.73 7.04 13.59
N LEU A 172 -5.58 7.42 14.54
CA LEU A 172 -5.14 8.08 15.77
C LEU A 172 -4.23 7.17 16.61
N VAL A 173 -4.58 5.89 16.73
CA VAL A 173 -3.77 4.89 17.45
C VAL A 173 -2.40 4.74 16.80
N GLY A 174 -2.34 4.62 15.46
CA GLY A 174 -1.07 4.59 14.73
C GLY A 174 -0.23 5.86 14.96
N GLY A 175 -0.88 7.03 15.00
CA GLY A 175 -0.23 8.30 15.33
C GLY A 175 0.32 8.33 16.76
N LEU A 176 -0.45 7.85 17.73
CA LEU A 176 -0.03 7.76 19.13
C LEU A 176 1.13 6.78 19.31
N GLN A 177 1.15 5.67 18.57
CA GLN A 177 2.27 4.73 18.61
C GLN A 177 3.52 5.31 17.96
N CYS A 178 3.38 6.05 16.85
CA CYS A 178 4.48 6.83 16.27
C CYS A 178 5.03 7.84 17.29
N LEU A 179 4.15 8.56 17.99
CA LEU A 179 4.51 9.48 19.07
C LEU A 179 5.21 8.76 20.23
N LEU A 180 4.78 7.55 20.60
CA LEU A 180 5.42 6.74 21.63
C LEU A 180 6.85 6.38 21.23
N VAL A 181 7.07 5.87 20.01
CA VAL A 181 8.41 5.55 19.50
C VAL A 181 9.28 6.81 19.44
N ALA A 182 8.74 7.92 18.95
CA ALA A 182 9.42 9.22 18.95
C ALA A 182 9.75 9.71 20.36
N GLY A 183 8.85 9.50 21.33
CA GLY A 183 9.04 9.85 22.73
C GLY A 183 10.16 9.04 23.38
N LEU A 184 10.28 7.75 23.07
CA LEU A 184 11.37 6.89 23.56
C LEU A 184 12.74 7.36 23.03
N TYR A 185 12.83 7.65 21.72
CA TYR A 185 14.04 8.22 21.14
C TYR A 185 14.34 9.63 21.64
N GLY A 186 13.31 10.45 21.82
CA GLY A 186 13.41 11.78 22.42
C GLY A 186 13.94 11.74 23.85
N ALA A 187 13.51 10.77 24.66
CA ALA A 187 14.02 10.56 26.00
C ALA A 187 15.50 10.16 26.00
N ILE A 188 15.92 9.27 25.09
CA ILE A 188 17.33 8.90 24.91
C ILE A 188 18.16 10.14 24.54
N LEU A 189 17.68 10.95 23.59
CA LEU A 189 18.35 12.18 23.17
C LEU A 189 18.39 13.23 24.29
N ALA A 190 17.33 13.36 25.09
CA ALA A 190 17.28 14.30 26.20
C ALA A 190 18.25 13.91 27.34
N VAL A 191 18.24 12.64 27.75
CA VAL A 191 19.14 12.12 28.78
C VAL A 191 20.58 12.16 28.32
N GLY A 192 20.86 11.66 27.11
CA GLY A 192 22.19 11.71 26.51
C GLY A 192 22.66 13.15 26.35
N GLY A 193 21.82 14.01 25.76
CA GLY A 193 22.08 15.44 25.59
C GLY A 193 22.41 16.13 26.91
N GLY A 194 21.64 15.90 27.97
CA GLY A 194 21.93 16.43 29.30
C GLY A 194 23.29 15.98 29.85
N ALA A 195 23.65 14.70 29.69
CA ALA A 195 24.97 14.19 30.07
C ALA A 195 26.09 14.85 29.27
N THR A 196 25.91 15.01 27.94
CA THR A 196 26.90 15.67 27.08
C THR A 196 27.10 17.15 27.42
N ALA A 197 26.02 17.87 27.74
CA ALA A 197 26.07 19.25 28.18
C ALA A 197 26.84 19.41 29.50
N ALA A 198 26.66 18.49 30.45
CA ALA A 198 27.44 18.49 31.68
C ALA A 198 28.95 18.30 31.40
N VAL A 199 29.31 17.36 30.53
CA VAL A 199 30.71 17.13 30.15
C VAL A 199 31.30 18.34 29.44
N TRP A 200 30.56 18.99 28.54
CA TRP A 200 31.01 20.20 27.83
C TRP A 200 31.50 21.27 28.82
N THR A 201 30.81 21.49 29.94
CA THR A 201 31.21 22.51 30.93
C THR A 201 32.60 22.29 31.55
N VAL A 202 33.12 21.07 31.49
CA VAL A 202 34.42 20.67 32.07
C VAL A 202 35.45 20.40 30.98
N ASP A 203 35.03 19.80 29.87
CA ASP A 203 35.84 19.39 28.73
C ASP A 203 35.03 19.57 27.43
N GLU A 204 35.24 20.71 26.77
CA GLU A 204 34.55 21.08 25.53
C GLU A 204 34.73 20.08 24.38
N PRO A 205 35.95 19.66 23.98
CA PRO A 205 36.09 18.73 22.86
C PRO A 205 35.45 17.37 23.16
N LEU A 206 35.52 16.88 24.40
CA LEU A 206 34.83 15.65 24.78
C LEU A 206 33.30 15.83 24.77
N GLY A 207 32.79 16.96 25.28
CA GLY A 207 31.37 17.29 25.26
C GLY A 207 30.79 17.33 23.84
N ILE A 208 31.51 17.97 22.90
CA ILE A 208 31.13 17.99 21.48
C ILE A 208 31.14 16.58 20.89
N ALA A 209 32.20 15.79 21.12
CA ALA A 209 32.31 14.44 20.60
C ALA A 209 31.17 13.53 21.11
N LEU A 210 30.84 13.61 22.40
CA LEU A 210 29.71 12.89 22.99
C LEU A 210 28.39 13.40 22.42
N GLY A 211 28.24 14.71 22.22
CA GLY A 211 27.02 15.32 21.69
C GLY A 211 26.72 14.84 20.27
N VAL A 212 27.72 14.86 19.40
CA VAL A 212 27.62 14.30 18.04
C VAL A 212 27.29 12.81 18.09
N THR A 213 27.98 12.05 18.94
CA THR A 213 27.76 10.60 19.08
C THR A 213 26.33 10.31 19.55
N THR A 214 25.83 11.04 20.54
CA THR A 214 24.47 10.91 21.07
C THR A 214 23.44 11.27 20.00
N GLY A 215 23.65 12.37 19.28
CA GLY A 215 22.77 12.80 18.20
C GLY A 215 22.66 11.75 17.10
N VAL A 216 23.79 11.22 16.64
CA VAL A 216 23.82 10.16 15.63
C VAL A 216 23.16 8.89 16.14
N LEU A 217 23.54 8.39 17.33
CA LEU A 217 22.99 7.15 17.87
C LEU A 217 21.50 7.23 18.23
N GLY A 218 21.00 8.40 18.60
CA GLY A 218 19.59 8.60 18.90
C GLY A 218 18.74 8.84 17.64
N LEU A 219 19.22 9.62 16.68
CA LEU A 219 18.44 9.98 15.50
C LEU A 219 18.54 8.95 14.37
N TYR A 220 19.71 8.32 14.21
CA TYR A 220 19.93 7.39 13.10
C TYR A 220 19.03 6.16 13.11
N PRO A 221 18.83 5.42 14.22
CA PRO A 221 17.95 4.24 14.22
C PRO A 221 16.45 4.57 14.34
N PHE A 222 16.09 5.85 14.52
CA PHE A 222 14.70 6.26 14.71
C PHE A 222 13.80 5.88 13.52
N PRO A 223 14.10 6.24 12.25
CA PRO A 223 13.22 5.87 11.15
C PRO A 223 13.24 4.36 10.85
N ALA A 224 14.35 3.65 11.13
CA ALA A 224 14.38 2.19 11.08
C ALA A 224 13.33 1.57 12.02
N SER A 225 13.29 2.02 13.26
CA SER A 225 12.37 1.51 14.29
C SER A 225 10.92 1.79 13.94
N LEU A 226 10.64 3.01 13.48
CA LEU A 226 9.32 3.37 12.97
C LEU A 226 8.90 2.47 11.80
N THR A 227 9.78 2.24 10.84
CA THR A 227 9.44 1.43 9.66
C THR A 227 9.20 -0.03 10.03
N VAL A 228 10.06 -0.63 10.86
CA VAL A 228 9.88 -2.00 11.37
C VAL A 228 8.57 -2.10 12.15
N TYR A 229 8.25 -1.09 12.97
CA TYR A 229 7.00 -1.06 13.72
C TYR A 229 5.78 -0.97 12.80
N ALA A 230 5.79 -0.11 11.79
CA ALA A 230 4.71 0.01 10.80
C ALA A 230 4.47 -1.30 10.04
N ALA A 231 5.57 -1.98 9.69
CA ALA A 231 5.52 -3.23 8.96
C ALA A 231 5.02 -4.40 9.83
N THR A 232 5.43 -4.48 11.10
CA THR A 232 5.19 -5.66 11.94
C THR A 232 4.08 -5.49 12.98
N GLY A 233 3.76 -4.26 13.39
CA GLY A 233 2.83 -3.97 14.48
C GLY A 233 3.38 -4.25 15.89
N GLU A 234 4.63 -4.73 16.01
CA GLU A 234 5.19 -5.21 17.27
C GLU A 234 6.28 -4.27 17.82
N LEU A 235 6.03 -3.65 18.99
CA LEU A 235 7.00 -2.76 19.64
C LEU A 235 8.30 -3.49 20.00
N ARG A 236 8.21 -4.75 20.45
CA ARG A 236 9.38 -5.55 20.79
C ARG A 236 10.30 -5.74 19.57
N THR A 237 9.69 -5.98 18.40
CA THR A 237 10.40 -6.15 17.14
C THR A 237 10.96 -4.83 16.63
N ALA A 238 10.27 -3.71 16.84
CA ALA A 238 10.73 -2.36 16.50
C ALA A 238 12.01 -1.92 17.22
N PHE A 239 12.28 -2.43 18.43
CA PHE A 239 13.49 -2.12 19.20
C PHE A 239 14.50 -3.27 19.25
N SER A 240 14.25 -4.35 18.51
CA SER A 240 15.13 -5.51 18.52
C SER A 240 16.39 -5.25 17.68
N ARG A 241 17.55 -5.69 18.19
CA ARG A 241 18.80 -5.63 17.43
C ARG A 241 18.78 -6.52 16.19
N ALA A 242 18.01 -7.61 16.22
CA ALA A 242 17.96 -8.58 15.13
C ALA A 242 17.22 -8.05 13.89
N SER A 243 16.18 -7.24 14.08
CA SER A 243 15.38 -6.61 13.02
C SER A 243 15.88 -5.19 12.73
N THR A 244 15.67 -4.26 13.67
CA THR A 244 15.97 -2.84 13.51
C THR A 244 17.46 -2.60 13.38
N GLY A 245 18.28 -3.28 14.17
CA GLY A 245 19.74 -3.18 14.06
C GLY A 245 20.22 -3.63 12.69
N ARG A 246 19.71 -4.77 12.18
CA ARG A 246 20.09 -5.29 10.86
C ARG A 246 19.60 -4.39 9.73
N PHE A 247 18.36 -3.90 9.82
CA PHE A 247 17.82 -2.91 8.88
C PHE A 247 18.67 -1.65 8.87
N ALA A 248 18.91 -1.03 10.03
CA ALA A 248 19.68 0.21 10.15
C ALA A 248 21.11 0.10 9.61
N THR A 249 21.72 -1.09 9.64
CA THR A 249 23.06 -1.32 9.06
C THR A 249 23.05 -1.76 7.60
N SER A 250 21.89 -1.93 6.98
CA SER A 250 21.76 -2.45 5.63
C SER A 250 22.03 -1.38 4.56
N GLY A 251 22.52 -1.82 3.39
CA GLY A 251 22.66 -0.92 2.23
C GLY A 251 21.31 -0.36 1.76
N THR A 252 20.23 -1.14 1.91
CA THR A 252 18.86 -0.75 1.56
C THR A 252 18.34 0.37 2.46
N TYR A 253 18.72 0.39 3.73
CA TYR A 253 18.42 1.50 4.63
C TYR A 253 19.15 2.80 4.26
N VAL A 254 20.41 2.72 3.84
CA VAL A 254 21.14 3.91 3.35
C VAL A 254 20.43 4.49 2.11
N ARG A 255 19.97 3.63 1.18
CA ARG A 255 19.15 4.06 0.04
C ARG A 255 17.84 4.70 0.49
N ALA A 256 17.16 4.10 1.48
CA ALA A 256 15.93 4.64 2.05
C ALA A 256 16.15 6.03 2.66
N TRP A 257 17.24 6.22 3.41
CA TRP A 257 17.63 7.51 3.97
C TRP A 257 17.88 8.58 2.91
N LEU A 258 18.68 8.25 1.89
CA LEU A 258 18.97 9.18 0.79
C LEU A 258 17.70 9.54 0.02
N ALA A 259 16.85 8.54 -0.23
CA ALA A 259 15.56 8.74 -0.89
C ALA A 259 14.62 9.60 -0.04
N TRP A 260 14.61 9.41 1.28
CA TRP A 260 13.82 10.20 2.22
C TRP A 260 14.28 11.67 2.25
N ILE A 261 15.60 11.92 2.25
CA ILE A 261 16.15 13.29 2.15
C ILE A 261 15.71 13.94 0.83
N ALA A 262 15.85 13.25 -0.30
CA ALA A 262 15.40 13.75 -1.59
C ALA A 262 13.87 13.95 -1.63
N GLY A 263 13.11 13.08 -0.97
CA GLY A 263 11.66 13.19 -0.80
C GLY A 263 11.27 14.43 0.01
N ILE A 264 11.97 14.73 1.11
CA ILE A 264 11.76 15.96 1.89
C ILE A 264 12.01 17.19 1.02
N VAL A 265 13.09 17.20 0.22
CA VAL A 265 13.38 18.31 -0.69
C VAL A 265 12.25 18.47 -1.71
N ALA A 266 11.76 17.38 -2.30
CA ALA A 266 10.64 17.42 -3.24
C ALA A 266 9.34 17.93 -2.59
N VAL A 267 9.01 17.47 -1.39
CA VAL A 267 7.85 17.94 -0.61
C VAL A 267 8.00 19.41 -0.25
N ALA A 268 9.20 19.86 0.13
CA ALA A 268 9.47 21.26 0.45
C ALA A 268 9.31 22.17 -0.77
N VAL A 269 9.80 21.75 -1.94
CA VAL A 269 9.59 22.46 -3.22
C VAL A 269 8.09 22.54 -3.54
N ALA A 270 7.36 21.41 -3.44
CA ALA A 270 5.91 21.39 -3.63
C ALA A 270 5.20 22.33 -2.65
N ALA A 271 5.63 22.35 -1.39
CA ALA A 271 5.04 23.21 -0.36
C ALA A 271 5.23 24.69 -0.71
N VAL A 272 6.44 25.09 -1.12
CA VAL A 272 6.74 26.47 -1.56
C VAL A 272 5.89 26.87 -2.77
N LEU A 273 5.81 26.01 -3.79
CA LEU A 273 4.98 26.26 -4.99
C LEU A 273 3.49 26.38 -4.63
N SER A 274 3.05 25.62 -3.64
CA SER A 274 1.64 25.58 -3.21
C SER A 274 1.20 26.80 -2.40
N VAL A 275 2.12 27.62 -1.87
CA VAL A 275 1.78 28.83 -1.11
C VAL A 275 0.90 29.78 -1.91
N ILE A 276 1.01 29.77 -3.24
CA ILE A 276 0.20 30.58 -4.16
C ILE A 276 -1.30 30.30 -3.99
N THR A 277 -1.71 29.08 -3.61
CA THR A 277 -3.12 28.67 -3.59
C THR A 277 -3.79 28.71 -2.21
N LEU A 278 -3.10 29.20 -1.16
CA LEU A 278 -3.51 29.26 0.26
C LEU A 278 -3.90 27.91 0.92
N VAL A 279 -4.73 27.09 0.27
CA VAL A 279 -5.10 25.71 0.64
C VAL A 279 -3.98 24.71 0.30
N GLY A 280 -3.16 25.05 -0.70
CA GLY A 280 -2.06 24.22 -1.19
C GLY A 280 -1.13 23.65 -0.11
N PRO A 281 -0.60 24.46 0.84
CA PRO A 281 0.37 23.96 1.82
C PRO A 281 -0.18 22.86 2.73
N VAL A 282 -1.47 22.93 3.06
CA VAL A 282 -2.12 21.96 3.95
C VAL A 282 -2.29 20.61 3.24
N VAL A 283 -2.71 20.65 1.97
CA VAL A 283 -2.83 19.45 1.13
C VAL A 283 -1.46 18.83 0.87
N VAL A 284 -0.45 19.65 0.54
CA VAL A 284 0.93 19.18 0.32
C VAL A 284 1.52 18.55 1.57
N ARG A 285 1.22 19.09 2.76
CA ARG A 285 1.67 18.51 4.03
C ARG A 285 1.07 17.12 4.28
N ALA A 286 -0.22 16.95 4.05
CA ALA A 286 -0.88 15.64 4.16
C ALA A 286 -0.29 14.65 3.14
N TRP A 287 -0.25 15.04 1.85
CA TRP A 287 0.35 14.23 0.80
C TRP A 287 1.80 13.85 1.09
N GLY A 288 2.63 14.80 1.51
CA GLY A 288 4.04 14.56 1.82
C GLY A 288 4.21 13.56 2.95
N THR A 289 3.38 13.63 4.00
CA THR A 289 3.40 12.66 5.11
C THR A 289 3.08 11.26 4.61
N TYR A 290 2.07 11.12 3.75
CA TYR A 290 1.67 9.84 3.17
C TYR A 290 2.73 9.26 2.25
N SER A 291 3.26 10.08 1.32
CA SER A 291 4.28 9.70 0.35
C SER A 291 5.57 9.25 1.03
N LEU A 292 5.99 9.94 2.09
CA LEU A 292 7.18 9.53 2.86
C LEU A 292 6.94 8.21 3.61
N GLY A 293 5.73 7.99 4.15
CA GLY A 293 5.34 6.71 4.74
C GLY A 293 5.43 5.55 3.73
N VAL A 294 4.82 5.74 2.55
CA VAL A 294 4.90 4.78 1.44
C VAL A 294 6.34 4.50 1.03
N LEU A 295 7.18 5.52 0.94
CA LEU A 295 8.60 5.39 0.58
C LEU A 295 9.34 4.46 1.55
N TRP A 296 9.14 4.63 2.86
CA TRP A 296 9.73 3.76 3.87
C TRP A 296 9.21 2.33 3.78
N GLY A 297 7.91 2.14 3.54
CA GLY A 297 7.31 0.82 3.34
C GLY A 297 7.90 0.08 2.14
N TYR A 298 8.12 0.80 1.03
CA TYR A 298 8.74 0.26 -0.18
C TYR A 298 10.15 -0.30 0.10
N TYR A 299 11.00 0.47 0.80
CA TYR A 299 12.35 0.02 1.13
C TYR A 299 12.39 -1.07 2.20
N TYR A 300 11.44 -1.08 3.14
CA TYR A 300 11.29 -2.19 4.07
C TYR A 300 11.03 -3.50 3.33
N ARG A 301 10.08 -3.48 2.39
CA ARG A 301 9.76 -4.66 1.58
C ARG A 301 10.94 -5.13 0.76
N GLN A 302 11.68 -4.20 0.14
CA GLN A 302 12.91 -4.55 -0.57
C GLN A 302 13.92 -5.24 0.36
N ALA A 303 14.10 -4.72 1.59
CA ALA A 303 14.97 -5.35 2.57
C ALA A 303 14.44 -6.72 3.04
N ALA A 304 13.13 -6.92 3.11
CA ALA A 304 12.51 -8.21 3.45
C ALA A 304 12.75 -9.24 2.35
N ALA A 305 12.59 -8.85 1.08
CA ALA A 305 12.89 -9.71 -0.08
C ALA A 305 14.38 -10.08 -0.17
N GLU A 306 15.28 -9.22 0.31
CA GLU A 306 16.71 -9.49 0.43
C GLU A 306 17.06 -10.36 1.67
N GLY A 307 16.08 -10.74 2.50
CA GLY A 307 16.28 -11.52 3.73
C GLY A 307 16.95 -10.75 4.87
N VAL A 308 17.01 -9.42 4.78
CA VAL A 308 17.64 -8.55 5.78
C VAL A 308 16.74 -8.36 7.00
N VAL A 309 15.44 -8.24 6.80
CA VAL A 309 14.45 -8.00 7.86
C VAL A 309 13.38 -9.09 7.86
N PRO A 310 12.69 -9.33 8.98
CA PRO A 310 11.56 -10.25 9.00
C PRO A 310 10.50 -9.82 7.98
N THR A 311 9.87 -10.81 7.36
CA THR A 311 8.69 -10.58 6.52
C THR A 311 7.57 -9.97 7.37
N ALA A 312 6.87 -9.00 6.78
CA ALA A 312 5.68 -8.45 7.41
C ALA A 312 4.59 -9.54 7.46
N PRO A 313 3.69 -9.52 8.46
CA PRO A 313 2.59 -10.46 8.53
C PRO A 313 1.65 -10.32 7.33
N ASP A 314 1.08 -11.44 6.90
CA ASP A 314 0.25 -11.54 5.68
C ASP A 314 -1.12 -10.87 5.81
N GLU A 315 -1.50 -10.48 7.04
CA GLU A 315 -2.76 -9.82 7.34
C GLU A 315 -2.84 -8.43 6.70
N PRO A 316 -3.93 -8.10 5.98
CA PRO A 316 -4.10 -6.79 5.38
C PRO A 316 -4.16 -5.69 6.45
N VAL A 317 -3.60 -4.51 6.14
CA VAL A 317 -3.76 -3.34 6.99
C VAL A 317 -5.15 -2.81 6.70
N ARG A 318 -6.01 -2.81 7.72
CA ARG A 318 -7.35 -2.24 7.59
C ARG A 318 -7.27 -0.74 7.56
#